data_AF-A0A6V6YQC4-F1
#
_entry.id   AF-A0A6V6YQC4-F1
#
_cell.length_a   1.000
_cell.length_b   1.000
_cell.length_c   1.000
_cell.angle_alpha   90.00
_cell.angle_beta   90.00
_cell.angle_gamma   90.00
#
_symmetry.space_group_name_H-M   'P 1'
#
loop_
_entity.id
_entity.type
_entity.pdbx_description
1 polymer ?
#
loop_
_entity_poly.entity_id
_entity_poly.type
_entity_poly.pdbx_seq_one_letter_code
_entity_poly.pdbx_strand_id
1 'polypeptide(L)'
;MYLAQTSTLQTQAPFYVNILQDIISSKNLQNKADIDTAITEAREIAKGEKNIFAIDNNHYFLVTTLISKYKEKLLAFQDNSFENDTYNEILELLK
;
A
#
# COMPACT_ATOMS: atom_id res chain seq x y z
N MET A 1 12.69 -4.95 26.02
CA MET A 1 11.68 -5.92 25.56
C MET A 1 11.16 -5.42 24.21
N TYR A 2 11.79 -5.79 23.10
CA TYR A 2 11.41 -5.37 21.74
C TYR A 2 11.56 -6.58 20.80
N LEU A 3 10.53 -7.42 20.74
CA LEU A 3 10.53 -8.65 19.94
C LEU A 3 9.14 -8.95 19.32
N ALA A 4 8.23 -7.97 19.26
CA ALA A 4 6.86 -8.17 18.79
C ALA A 4 6.54 -7.57 17.40
N GLN A 5 7.48 -6.86 16.76
CA GLN A 5 7.19 -6.20 15.47
C GLN A 5 7.46 -7.07 14.24
N THR A 6 8.28 -8.12 14.34
CA THR A 6 8.65 -8.93 13.16
C THR A 6 7.56 -9.93 12.75
N SER A 7 6.80 -10.47 13.70
CA SER A 7 5.77 -11.48 13.43
C SER A 7 4.53 -10.92 12.72
N THR A 8 4.20 -9.64 12.93
CA THR A 8 3.07 -8.98 12.25
C THR A 8 3.41 -8.53 10.83
N LEU A 9 4.68 -8.29 10.51
CA LEU A 9 5.11 -7.89 9.15
C LEU A 9 5.01 -9.05 8.15
N GLN A 10 5.31 -10.28 8.60
CA GLN A 10 5.24 -11.48 7.75
C GLN A 10 3.80 -11.90 7.41
N THR A 11 2.82 -11.60 8.26
CA THR A 11 1.39 -11.91 8.00
C THR A 11 0.70 -10.83 7.17
N GLN A 12 1.29 -9.64 7.05
CA GLN A 12 0.70 -8.53 6.33
C GLN A 12 0.81 -8.66 4.81
N ALA A 13 1.89 -9.22 4.27
CA ALA A 13 2.01 -9.44 2.82
C ALA A 13 0.86 -10.33 2.27
N PRO A 14 0.56 -11.51 2.83
CA PRO A 14 -0.60 -12.31 2.42
C PRO A 14 -1.95 -11.59 2.58
N PHE A 15 -2.11 -10.76 3.61
CA PHE A 15 -3.32 -9.97 3.83
C PHE A 15 -3.56 -8.96 2.70
N TYR A 16 -2.54 -8.16 2.35
CA TYR A 16 -2.62 -7.18 1.27
C TYR A 16 -2.75 -7.83 -0.11
N VAL A 17 -2.10 -8.98 -0.33
CA VAL A 17 -2.26 -9.78 -1.56
C VAL A 17 -3.72 -10.19 -1.77
N ASN A 18 -4.38 -10.70 -0.73
CA ASN A 18 -5.78 -11.11 -0.82
C ASN A 18 -6.71 -9.92 -1.09
N ILE A 19 -6.50 -8.79 -0.40
CA ILE A 19 -7.29 -7.57 -0.61
C ILE A 19 -7.15 -7.05 -2.04
N LEU A 20 -5.93 -6.97 -2.57
CA LEU A 20 -5.70 -6.50 -3.94
C LEU A 20 -6.36 -7.44 -4.95
N GLN A 21 -6.26 -8.75 -4.77
CA GLN A 21 -6.94 -9.73 -5.62
C GLN A 21 -8.47 -9.57 -5.61
N ASP A 22 -9.05 -9.29 -4.44
CA ASP A 22 -10.49 -9.06 -4.29
C ASP A 22 -10.94 -7.76 -4.97
N ILE A 23 -10.11 -6.70 -4.91
CA ILE A 23 -10.35 -5.43 -5.60
C ILE A 23 -10.30 -5.64 -7.12
N ILE A 24 -9.24 -6.27 -7.63
CA ILE A 24 -9.06 -6.56 -9.06
C ILE A 24 -10.23 -7.41 -9.58
N SER A 25 -10.65 -8.41 -8.79
CA SER A 25 -11.75 -9.30 -9.16
C SER A 25 -13.14 -8.69 -8.96
N SER A 26 -13.24 -7.45 -8.45
CA SER A 26 -14.51 -6.80 -8.06
C SER A 26 -15.39 -7.63 -7.13
N LYS A 27 -14.79 -8.54 -6.35
CA LYS A 27 -15.50 -9.46 -5.44
C LYS A 27 -15.78 -8.83 -4.09
N ASN A 28 -14.86 -8.00 -3.60
CA ASN A 28 -15.01 -7.29 -2.34
C ASN A 28 -14.25 -5.95 -2.39
N LEU A 29 -15.00 -4.85 -2.48
CA LEU A 29 -14.45 -3.49 -2.55
C LEU A 29 -14.42 -2.77 -1.19
N GLN A 30 -14.77 -3.46 -0.10
CA GLN A 30 -14.88 -2.85 1.22
C GLN A 30 -13.57 -2.20 1.68
N ASN A 31 -12.45 -2.83 1.35
CA ASN A 31 -11.10 -2.35 1.70
C ASN A 31 -10.47 -1.47 0.60
N LYS A 32 -11.19 -1.19 -0.49
CA LYS A 32 -10.64 -0.40 -1.61
C LYS A 32 -10.24 1.00 -1.14
N ALA A 33 -11.09 1.65 -0.35
CA ALA A 33 -10.82 2.98 0.18
C ALA A 33 -9.57 3.00 1.07
N ASP A 34 -9.34 1.94 1.85
CA ASP A 34 -8.17 1.81 2.72
C ASP A 34 -6.89 1.64 1.89
N ILE A 35 -6.92 0.82 0.84
CA ILE A 35 -5.80 0.67 -0.09
C ILE A 35 -5.52 1.97 -0.85
N ASP A 36 -6.55 2.64 -1.36
CA ASP A 36 -6.41 3.93 -2.04
C ASP A 36 -5.79 4.98 -1.12
N THR A 37 -6.21 4.99 0.14
CA THR A 37 -5.62 5.85 1.17
C THR A 37 -4.15 5.50 1.38
N ALA A 38 -3.80 4.22 1.52
CA ALA A 38 -2.41 3.80 1.67
C ALA A 38 -1.53 4.20 0.47
N ILE A 39 -2.02 4.04 -0.77
CA ILE A 39 -1.28 4.46 -1.97
C ILE A 39 -1.12 5.98 -1.99
N THR A 40 -2.17 6.73 -1.63
CA THR A 40 -2.13 8.19 -1.54
C THR A 40 -1.12 8.66 -0.50
N GLU A 41 -1.10 8.06 0.69
CA GLU A 41 -0.13 8.37 1.73
C GLU A 41 1.30 8.06 1.29
N ALA A 42 1.52 6.90 0.65
CA ALA A 42 2.81 6.54 0.10
C ALA A 42 3.30 7.56 -0.93
N ARG A 43 2.40 8.08 -1.76
CA ARG A 43 2.70 9.13 -2.73
C ARG A 43 3.04 10.46 -2.06
N GLU A 44 2.25 10.93 -1.10
CA GLU A 44 2.54 12.18 -0.36
C GLU A 44 3.91 12.11 0.32
N ILE A 45 4.26 10.95 0.89
CA ILE A 45 5.58 10.75 1.49
C ILE A 45 6.68 10.70 0.42
N ALA A 46 6.44 10.04 -0.72
CA ALA A 46 7.38 10.01 -1.83
C ALA A 46 7.67 11.42 -2.37
N LYS A 47 6.65 12.30 -2.40
CA LYS A 47 6.75 13.72 -2.76
C LYS A 47 7.39 14.60 -1.66
N GLY A 48 7.53 14.09 -0.45
CA GLY A 48 8.02 14.84 0.71
C GLY A 48 6.98 15.76 1.36
N GLU A 49 5.70 15.60 1.01
CA GLU A 49 4.57 16.38 1.53
C GLU A 49 4.10 15.87 2.90
N LYS A 50 4.36 14.58 3.19
CA LYS A 50 4.01 13.92 4.46
C LYS A 50 5.20 13.17 5.05
N ASN A 51 5.25 13.11 6.38
CA ASN A 51 6.30 12.38 7.10
C ASN A 51 5.94 10.89 7.23
N ILE A 52 6.93 10.01 7.02
CA ILE A 52 6.76 8.56 7.17
C ILE A 52 6.35 8.14 8.59
N PHE A 53 6.68 8.94 9.60
CA PHE A 53 6.30 8.70 10.99
C PHE A 53 4.86 9.10 11.32
N ALA A 54 4.15 9.74 10.38
CA ALA A 54 2.76 10.14 10.53
C ALA A 54 1.77 9.18 9.84
N ILE A 55 2.26 8.04 9.34
CA ILE A 55 1.42 6.98 8.74
C ILE A 55 0.64 6.28 9.85
N ASP A 56 -0.64 5.97 9.59
CA ASP A 56 -1.41 5.08 10.45
C ASP A 56 -0.76 3.69 10.50
N ASN A 57 -0.56 3.14 11.70
CA ASN A 57 0.04 1.82 11.91
C ASN A 57 -0.61 0.72 11.07
N ASN A 58 -1.90 0.86 10.74
CA ASN A 58 -2.62 -0.12 9.93
C ASN A 58 -2.02 -0.28 8.53
N HIS A 59 -1.53 0.80 7.90
CA HIS A 59 -1.04 0.79 6.51
C HIS A 59 0.48 0.88 6.39
N TYR A 60 1.19 0.95 7.52
CA TYR A 60 2.63 1.19 7.56
C TYR A 60 3.44 0.22 6.68
N PHE A 61 3.12 -1.08 6.70
CA PHE A 61 3.80 -2.07 5.86
C PHE A 61 3.63 -1.81 4.37
N LEU A 62 2.39 -1.59 3.91
CA LEU A 62 2.10 -1.35 2.51
C LEU A 62 2.76 -0.03 2.06
N VAL A 63 2.58 1.03 2.83
CA VAL A 63 3.14 2.36 2.53
C VAL A 63 4.67 2.33 2.42
N THR A 64 5.36 1.73 3.40
CA THR A 64 6.82 1.61 3.38
C THR A 64 7.31 0.75 2.22
N THR A 65 6.61 -0.34 1.89
CA THR A 65 6.92 -1.19 0.74
C THR A 65 6.79 -0.43 -0.58
N LEU A 66 5.71 0.34 -0.75
CA LEU A 66 5.47 1.16 -1.93
C LEU A 66 6.53 2.27 -2.06
N ILE A 67 6.87 2.95 -0.97
CA ILE A 67 7.95 3.96 -0.99
C ILE A 67 9.30 3.33 -1.35
N SER A 68 9.57 2.09 -0.92
CA SER A 68 10.85 1.44 -1.16
C SER A 68 10.98 0.86 -2.57
N LYS A 69 9.91 0.26 -3.12
CA LYS A 69 9.96 -0.51 -4.37
C LYS A 69 9.16 0.10 -5.53
N TYR A 70 8.29 1.08 -5.25
CA TYR A 70 7.33 1.62 -6.21
C TYR A 70 7.38 3.16 -6.32
N LYS A 71 8.41 3.78 -5.74
CA LYS A 71 8.53 5.24 -5.62
C LYS A 71 8.35 6.00 -6.93
N GLU A 72 9.01 5.55 -8.00
CA GLU A 72 8.98 6.26 -9.29
C GLU A 72 7.56 6.32 -9.86
N LYS A 73 6.82 5.22 -9.77
CA LYS A 73 5.41 5.16 -10.21
C LYS A 73 4.50 5.96 -9.29
N LEU A 74 4.74 5.95 -7.98
CA LEU A 74 4.02 6.83 -7.04
C LEU A 74 4.14 8.31 -7.46
N LEU A 75 5.36 8.75 -7.80
CA LEU A 75 5.61 10.14 -8.22
C LEU A 75 4.95 10.49 -9.58
N ALA A 76 4.70 9.49 -10.43
CA ALA A 76 4.04 9.67 -11.71
C ALA A 76 2.50 9.84 -11.59
N PHE A 77 1.89 9.46 -10.47
CA PHE A 77 0.46 9.65 -10.27
C PHE A 77 0.08 11.13 -10.13
N GLN A 78 -0.77 11.59 -11.05
CA GLN A 78 -1.32 12.95 -11.03
C GLN A 78 -2.59 13.05 -10.19
N ASP A 79 -3.41 11.99 -10.15
CA ASP A 79 -4.71 11.98 -9.48
C ASP A 79 -4.81 10.90 -8.40
N ASN A 80 -5.86 10.97 -7.56
CA ASN A 80 -6.19 9.98 -6.53
C ASN A 80 -7.07 8.82 -7.05
N SER A 81 -7.13 8.67 -8.38
CA SER A 81 -7.86 7.56 -9.00
C SER A 81 -6.86 6.51 -9.43
N PHE A 82 -6.94 5.34 -8.80
CA PHE A 82 -6.09 4.20 -9.10
C PHE A 82 -6.89 3.17 -9.90
N GLU A 83 -6.36 2.78 -11.05
CA GLU A 83 -6.96 1.79 -11.93
C GLU A 83 -6.54 0.37 -11.55
N ASN A 84 -7.25 -0.63 -12.08
CA ASN A 84 -6.93 -2.04 -11.84
C ASN A 84 -5.48 -2.41 -12.17
N ASP A 85 -4.89 -1.75 -13.16
CA ASP A 85 -3.49 -1.94 -13.51
C ASP A 85 -2.54 -1.51 -12.37
N THR A 86 -2.88 -0.44 -11.65
CA THR A 86 -2.11 -0.03 -10.46
C THR A 86 -2.19 -1.10 -9.37
N TYR A 87 -3.37 -1.65 -9.10
CA TYR A 87 -3.51 -2.71 -8.09
C TYR A 87 -2.78 -3.99 -8.51
N ASN A 88 -2.80 -4.33 -9.80
CA ASN A 88 -2.06 -5.48 -10.35
C ASN A 88 -0.55 -5.30 -10.18
N GLU A 89 -0.02 -4.12 -10.48
CA GLU A 89 1.42 -3.86 -10.32
C GLU A 89 1.85 -3.92 -8.85
N ILE A 90 1.03 -3.40 -7.94
CA ILE A 90 1.30 -3.49 -6.49
C ILE A 90 1.21 -4.95 -6.02
N LEU A 91 0.24 -5.72 -6.52
CA LEU A 91 0.09 -7.14 -6.22
C LEU A 91 1.34 -7.94 -6.62
N GLU A 92 1.92 -7.67 -7.78
CA GLU A 92 3.14 -8.34 -8.25
C GLU A 92 4.38 -7.96 -7.40
N LEU A 93 4.40 -6.81 -6.74
CA LEU A 93 5.49 -6.42 -5.83
C LEU A 93 5.43 -7.11 -4.46
N LEU A 94 4.24 -7.58 -4.07
CA LEU A 94 3.97 -8.22 -2.79
C LEU A 94 4.07 -9.74 -2.83
N LYS A 95 4.07 -10.34 -4.02
CA LYS A 95 4.35 -11.76 -4.25
C LYS A 95 5.86 -12.03 -4.23
#